data_AF-A0A7Z9S598-F1
#
_entry.id   AF-A0A7Z9S598-F1
#
_cell.length_a   1.000
_cell.length_b   1.000
_cell.length_c   1.000
_cell.angle_alpha   90.00
_cell.angle_beta   90.00
_cell.angle_gamma   90.00
#
_symmetry.space_group_name_H-M   'P 1'
#
loop_
_entity.id
_entity.type
_entity.pdbx_description
1 polymer ?
#
loop_
_entity_poly.entity_id
_entity_poly.type
_entity_poly.pdbx_seq_one_letter_code
_entity_poly.pdbx_strand_id
1 'polypeptide(L)'
;MVLKVAKRGAIPPFIVMDVMRAANEREAQGEEVLHLEVGQPGTSAPKPVLEAAKEALTDDLLGYTDALGIRNLRHRIAQHYQEFYGVRVE
;
A
#
# COMPACT_ATOMS: atom_id res chain seq x y z
N MET A 1 -18.69 -16.20 -30.29
CA MET A 1 -18.68 -14.73 -30.19
C MET A 1 -17.36 -14.32 -29.55
N VAL A 2 -16.53 -13.49 -30.19
CA VAL A 2 -15.21 -13.11 -29.64
C VAL A 2 -15.41 -12.09 -28.52
N LEU A 3 -14.83 -12.35 -27.34
CA LEU A 3 -14.80 -11.38 -26.25
C LEU A 3 -13.95 -10.18 -26.68
N LYS A 4 -14.55 -8.99 -26.71
CA LYS A 4 -13.85 -7.76 -27.08
C LYS A 4 -13.10 -7.21 -25.86
N VAL A 5 -11.80 -6.95 -26.03
CA VAL A 5 -11.00 -6.21 -25.05
C VAL A 5 -11.17 -4.72 -25.30
N ALA A 6 -11.39 -3.95 -24.24
CA ALA A 6 -11.55 -2.50 -24.33
C ALA A 6 -10.21 -1.82 -24.64
N LYS A 7 -10.17 -0.92 -25.64
CA LYS A 7 -8.95 -0.19 -26.03
C LYS A 7 -8.30 0.58 -24.88
N ARG A 8 -9.10 1.12 -23.94
CA ARG A 8 -8.59 1.82 -22.75
C ARG A 8 -7.80 0.94 -21.78
N GLY A 9 -7.96 -0.39 -21.88
CA GLY A 9 -7.18 -1.35 -21.10
C GLY A 9 -5.85 -1.74 -21.76
N ALA A 10 -5.59 -1.27 -22.98
CA ALA A 10 -4.32 -1.51 -23.68
C ALA A 10 -3.22 -0.56 -23.16
N ILE A 11 -2.92 -0.68 -21.86
CA ILE A 11 -1.81 0.04 -21.21
C ILE A 11 -0.62 -0.92 -21.00
N PRO A 12 0.62 -0.43 -21.01
CA PRO A 12 1.76 -1.24 -20.60
C PRO A 12 1.62 -1.76 -19.16
N PRO A 13 2.15 -2.95 -18.85
CA PRO A 13 2.15 -3.48 -17.49
C PRO A 13 3.10 -2.68 -16.57
N PHE A 14 2.96 -2.90 -15.26
CA PHE A 14 3.95 -2.44 -14.30
C PHE A 14 5.18 -3.37 -14.34
N ILE A 15 6.15 -3.02 -15.19
CA ILE A 15 7.29 -3.88 -15.57
C ILE A 15 8.16 -4.32 -14.38
N VAL A 16 8.20 -3.55 -13.28
CA VAL A 16 8.94 -3.91 -12.06
C VAL A 16 8.51 -5.29 -11.52
N MET A 17 7.25 -5.67 -11.72
CA MET A 17 6.75 -6.99 -11.29
C MET A 17 7.39 -8.16 -12.03
N ASP A 18 7.86 -7.96 -13.26
CA ASP A 18 8.55 -9.00 -14.02
C ASP A 18 9.97 -9.20 -13.49
N VAL A 19 10.62 -8.13 -13.04
CA VAL A 19 11.94 -8.19 -12.36
C VAL A 19 11.81 -8.93 -11.03
N MET A 20 10.81 -8.56 -10.22
CA MET A 20 10.51 -9.24 -8.95
C MET A 20 10.23 -10.74 -9.16
N ARG A 21 9.48 -11.10 -10.22
CA ARG A 21 9.19 -12.49 -10.56
C ARG A 21 10.47 -13.25 -10.89
N ALA A 22 11.32 -12.69 -11.74
CA ALA A 22 12.59 -13.31 -12.12
C ALA A 22 13.53 -13.48 -10.91
N ALA A 23 13.55 -12.51 -9.99
CA ALA A 23 14.28 -12.60 -8.73
C ALA A 23 13.77 -13.78 -7.87
N ASN A 24 12.47 -13.86 -7.63
CA ASN A 24 11.85 -14.94 -6.85
C ASN A 24 12.04 -16.32 -7.50
N GLU A 25 12.03 -16.40 -8.84
CA GLU A 25 12.27 -17.66 -9.57
C GLU A 25 13.69 -18.18 -9.35
N ARG A 26 14.69 -17.29 -9.26
CA ARG A 26 16.08 -17.65 -8.94
C ARG A 26 16.23 -18.10 -7.49
N GLU A 27 15.62 -17.39 -6.55
CA GLU A 27 15.60 -17.82 -5.14
C GLU A 27 14.95 -19.20 -4.98
N ALA A 28 13.84 -19.46 -5.67
CA ALA A 28 13.17 -20.75 -5.66
C ALA A 28 14.02 -21.89 -6.25
N GLN A 29 15.01 -21.57 -7.08
CA GLN A 29 16.02 -22.50 -7.60
C GLN A 29 17.20 -22.69 -6.64
N GLY A 30 17.20 -22.00 -5.49
CA GLY A 30 18.26 -22.05 -4.49
C GLY A 30 19.44 -21.12 -4.79
N GLU A 31 19.29 -20.18 -5.73
CA GLU A 31 20.30 -19.14 -5.98
C GLU A 31 20.21 -18.03 -4.93
N GLU A 32 21.35 -17.43 -4.57
CA GLU A 32 21.37 -16.23 -3.74
C GLU A 32 20.99 -15.00 -4.58
N VAL A 33 20.01 -14.23 -4.10
CA VAL A 33 19.55 -13.00 -4.75
C VAL A 33 19.68 -11.82 -3.80
N LEU A 34 20.32 -10.75 -4.28
CA LEU A 34 20.37 -9.46 -3.59
C LEU A 34 19.31 -8.54 -4.18
N HIS A 35 18.26 -8.27 -3.41
CA HIS A 35 17.14 -7.45 -3.85
C HIS A 35 17.49 -5.95 -3.82
N LEU A 36 17.65 -5.37 -5.01
CA LEU A 36 17.91 -3.93 -5.24
C LEU A 36 16.87 -3.29 -6.18
N GLU A 37 15.85 -4.07 -6.55
CA GLU A 37 14.74 -3.71 -7.44
C GLU A 37 13.48 -3.33 -6.67
N VAL A 38 13.42 -3.64 -5.37
CA VAL A 38 12.23 -3.47 -4.52
C VAL A 38 11.96 -1.99 -4.26
N GLY A 39 10.81 -1.49 -4.71
CA GLY A 39 10.39 -0.09 -4.58
C GLY A 39 9.70 0.29 -3.26
N GLN A 40 9.80 -0.55 -2.21
CA GLN A 40 9.18 -0.33 -0.91
C GLN A 40 10.20 -0.40 0.24
N PRO A 41 9.91 0.19 1.41
CA PRO A 41 10.76 0.05 2.58
C PRO A 41 10.91 -1.42 3.02
N GLY A 42 12.09 -1.78 3.53
CA GLY A 42 12.37 -3.10 4.11
C GLY A 42 11.89 -3.28 5.56
N THR A 43 11.34 -2.24 6.18
CA THR A 43 10.87 -2.27 7.57
C THR A 43 9.35 -2.47 7.65
N SER A 44 8.87 -3.08 8.73
CA SER A 44 7.44 -3.15 9.03
C SER A 44 6.84 -1.79 9.41
N ALA A 45 5.51 -1.73 9.50
CA ALA A 45 4.82 -0.57 10.04
C ALA A 45 5.21 -0.30 11.50
N PRO A 46 5.16 0.97 11.97
CA PRO A 46 5.50 1.31 13.35
C PRO A 46 4.63 0.57 14.37
N LYS A 47 5.23 0.17 15.51
CA LYS A 47 4.55 -0.58 16.58
C LYS A 47 3.18 0.01 16.99
N PRO A 48 3.02 1.34 17.21
CA PRO A 48 1.72 1.90 17.58
C PRO A 48 0.62 1.66 16.54
N VAL A 49 0.97 1.61 15.25
CA VAL A 49 0.02 1.32 14.17
C VAL A 49 -0.40 -0.14 14.21
N LEU A 50 0.56 -1.05 14.45
CA LEU A 50 0.28 -2.48 14.57
C LEU A 50 -0.61 -2.80 15.77
N GLU A 51 -0.41 -2.15 16.92
CA GLU A 51 -1.27 -2.35 18.09
C GLU A 51 -2.68 -1.80 17.85
N ALA A 52 -2.83 -0.59 17.29
CA ALA A 52 -4.14 -0.04 16.95
C ALA A 52 -4.91 -0.93 15.94
N ALA A 53 -4.22 -1.55 14.99
CA ALA A 53 -4.83 -2.49 14.05
C ALA A 53 -5.29 -3.79 14.74
N LYS A 54 -4.51 -4.30 15.70
CA LYS A 54 -4.90 -5.49 16.49
C LYS A 54 -6.14 -5.21 17.34
N GLU A 55 -6.19 -4.05 18.00
CA GLU A 55 -7.34 -3.62 18.79
C GLU A 55 -8.59 -3.47 17.89
N ALA A 56 -8.43 -2.87 16.71
CA ALA A 56 -9.55 -2.74 15.77
C ALA A 56 -10.09 -4.10 15.29
N LEU A 57 -9.23 -5.12 15.15
CA LEU A 57 -9.66 -6.48 14.77
C LEU A 57 -10.46 -7.19 15.86
N THR A 58 -10.29 -6.81 17.13
CA THR A 58 -11.03 -7.41 18.24
C THR A 58 -12.30 -6.62 18.57
N ASP A 59 -12.25 -5.30 18.44
CA ASP A 59 -13.25 -4.41 19.04
C ASP A 59 -14.18 -3.76 18.00
N ASP A 60 -13.86 -3.86 16.70
CA ASP A 60 -14.64 -3.28 15.61
C ASP A 60 -15.15 -4.36 14.65
N LEU A 61 -16.32 -4.10 14.05
CA LEU A 61 -16.88 -4.87 12.95
C LEU A 61 -16.09 -4.67 11.64
N LEU A 62 -15.32 -3.56 11.52
CA LEU A 62 -14.60 -3.16 10.31
C LEU A 62 -15.52 -3.03 9.10
N GLY A 63 -16.70 -2.47 9.32
CA GLY A 63 -17.70 -2.22 8.29
C GLY A 63 -17.32 -1.08 7.34
N TYR A 64 -18.24 -0.76 6.43
CA TYR A 64 -18.05 0.38 5.53
C TYR A 64 -17.86 1.68 6.32
N THR A 65 -16.92 2.50 5.85
CA THR A 65 -16.69 3.85 6.35
C THR A 65 -17.27 4.87 5.37
N ASP A 66 -17.31 6.15 5.77
CA ASP A 66 -17.67 7.24 4.85
C ASP A 66 -16.80 7.19 3.59
N ALA A 67 -17.35 7.56 2.43
CA ALA A 67 -16.65 7.53 1.15
C ALA A 67 -15.36 8.36 1.14
N LEU A 68 -15.28 9.42 1.97
CA LEU A 68 -14.09 10.25 2.13
C LEU A 68 -13.11 9.69 3.18
N GLY A 69 -13.44 8.58 3.84
CA GLY A 69 -12.70 7.99 4.94
C GLY A 69 -13.13 8.50 6.32
N ILE A 70 -12.63 7.83 7.36
CA ILE A 70 -12.98 8.13 8.75
C ILE A 70 -12.50 9.53 9.19
N ARG A 71 -13.39 10.25 9.88
CA ARG A 71 -13.19 11.66 10.25
C ARG A 71 -11.95 11.88 11.13
N ASN A 72 -11.66 10.97 12.06
CA ASN A 72 -10.49 11.04 12.93
C ASN A 72 -9.16 11.01 12.14
N LEU A 73 -9.04 10.13 11.14
CA LEU A 73 -7.84 10.06 10.29
C LEU A 73 -7.67 11.34 9.47
N ARG A 74 -8.76 11.82 8.86
CA ARG A 74 -8.75 13.07 8.07
C ARG A 74 -8.28 14.27 8.91
N HIS A 75 -8.85 14.45 10.10
CA HIS A 75 -8.41 15.52 11.00
C HIS A 75 -6.95 15.36 11.44
N ARG A 76 -6.50 14.13 11.73
CA ARG A 76 -5.11 13.90 12.14
C ARG A 76 -4.13 14.26 11.03
N ILE A 77 -4.47 13.94 9.78
CA ILE A 77 -3.67 14.32 8.60
C ILE A 77 -3.65 15.84 8.46
N ALA A 78 -4.80 16.53 8.51
CA ALA A 78 -4.85 17.99 8.44
C ALA A 78 -4.01 18.67 9.54
N GLN A 79 -4.08 18.14 10.76
CA GLN A 79 -3.25 18.61 11.88
C GLN A 79 -1.76 18.35 11.63
N HIS A 80 -1.38 17.20 11.06
CA HIS A 80 0.02 16.91 10.71
C HIS A 80 0.57 17.94 9.71
N TYR A 81 -0.24 18.35 8.72
CA TYR A 81 0.16 19.39 7.78
C TYR A 81 0.50 20.71 8.48
N GLN A 82 -0.30 21.11 9.47
CA GLN A 82 -0.06 22.31 10.26
C GLN A 82 1.18 22.15 11.16
N GLU A 83 1.32 21.03 11.86
CA GLU A 83 2.40 20.78 12.82
C GLU A 83 3.76 20.68 12.14
N PHE A 84 3.83 19.95 11.03
CA PHE A 84 5.10 19.59 10.40
C PHE A 84 5.51 20.57 9.31
N TYR A 85 4.54 21.10 8.55
CA TYR A 85 4.80 21.97 7.41
C TYR A 85 4.33 23.41 7.63
N GLY A 86 3.59 23.70 8.71
CA GLY A 86 3.02 25.04 8.94
C GLY A 86 1.87 25.39 7.99
N VAL A 87 1.32 24.42 7.27
CA VAL A 87 0.28 24.61 6.25
C VAL A 87 -1.07 24.15 6.78
N ARG A 88 -2.08 25.01 6.67
CA ARG A 88 -3.46 24.66 7.00
C ARG A 88 -4.16 24.04 5.79
N VAL A 89 -4.71 22.84 5.97
CA VAL A 89 -5.55 22.13 5.00
C VAL A 89 -6.85 21.66 5.67
N GLU A 90 -7.90 21.45 4.89
CA GLU A 90 -9.24 21.04 5.36
C GLU A 90 -9.59 19.61 4.94
#